data_AF-A0A7Y3FTR2-F1
#
_entry.id   AF-A0A7Y3FTR2-F1
#
_cell.length_a   1.000
_cell.length_b   1.000
_cell.length_c   1.000
_cell.angle_alpha   90.00
_cell.angle_beta   90.00
_cell.angle_gamma   90.00
#
_symmetry.space_group_name_H-M   'P 1'
#
loop_
_entity.id
_entity.type
_entity.pdbx_description
1 polymer ?
#
loop_
_entity_poly.entity_id
_entity_poly.type
_entity_poly.pdbx_seq_one_letter_code
_entity_poly.pdbx_strand_id
1 'polypeptide(L)'
;MKKKVLMVCLGNICRSPLAEGILRSKVDPKNVEVDSAGTAGYHVGNPPDSRSIDTAKKYNIDISQQRCRKFKREDYFQFDYIFVMD
;
A
#
# COMPACT_ATOMS: atom_id res chain seq x y z
N MET A 1 -3.00 -21.37 1.09
CA MET A 1 -2.67 -20.13 1.82
C MET A 1 -2.61 -18.98 0.83
N LYS A 2 -3.05 -17.79 1.26
CA LYS A 2 -3.03 -16.57 0.46
C LYS A 2 -1.60 -15.98 0.44
N LYS A 3 -1.09 -15.56 -0.72
CA LYS A 3 0.20 -14.87 -0.84
C LYS A 3 0.07 -13.44 -0.34
N LYS A 4 1.04 -12.93 0.43
CA LYS A 4 1.01 -11.59 1.03
C LYS A 4 2.09 -10.71 0.43
N VAL A 5 1.68 -9.55 -0.10
CA VAL A 5 2.55 -8.57 -0.77
C VAL A 5 2.50 -7.23 -0.04
N LEU A 6 3.66 -6.65 0.25
CA LEU A 6 3.78 -5.34 0.88
C LEU A 6 4.48 -4.34 -0.05
N MET A 7 3.83 -3.20 -0.30
CA MET A 7 4.40 -2.08 -1.05
C MET A 7 5.03 -1.07 -0.09
N VAL A 8 6.28 -0.67 -0.31
CA VAL A 8 7.01 0.20 0.62
C VAL A 8 7.58 1.43 -0.07
N CYS A 9 7.35 2.60 0.51
CA CYS A 9 8.05 3.84 0.16
C CYS A 9 8.44 4.60 1.44
N LEU A 10 8.91 5.84 1.33
CA LEU A 10 9.29 6.64 2.51
C LEU A 10 8.09 6.97 3.43
N GLY A 11 7.06 7.61 2.88
CA GLY A 11 6.00 8.25 3.68
C GLY A 11 4.66 7.50 3.73
N ASN A 12 4.46 6.49 2.89
CA ASN A 12 3.20 5.76 2.71
C ASN A 12 1.96 6.60 2.40
N ILE A 13 2.14 7.78 1.79
CA ILE A 13 1.03 8.66 1.40
C ILE A 13 0.79 8.73 -0.12
N CYS A 14 1.83 8.52 -0.94
CA CYS A 14 1.70 8.68 -2.40
C CYS A 14 1.93 7.36 -3.14
N ARG A 15 3.20 6.95 -3.23
CA ARG A 15 3.65 5.84 -4.09
C ARG A 15 3.14 4.47 -3.65
N SER A 16 3.39 4.08 -2.40
CA SER A 16 3.00 2.74 -1.94
C SER A 16 1.47 2.55 -1.81
N PRO A 17 0.66 3.56 -1.40
CA PRO A 17 -0.81 3.46 -1.50
C PRO A 17 -1.34 3.27 -2.92
N LEU A 18 -0.77 3.99 -3.89
CA LEU A 18 -1.10 3.80 -5.31
C LEU A 18 -0.74 2.39 -5.77
N ALA A 19 0.45 1.90 -5.44
CA ALA A 19 0.88 0.55 -5.79
C ALA A 19 -0.02 -0.52 -5.16
N GLU A 20 -0.43 -0.35 -3.89
CA GLU A 20 -1.39 -1.23 -3.22
C GLU A 20 -2.72 -1.24 -3.97
N GLY A 21 -3.31 -0.07 -4.25
CA GLY A 21 -4.58 0.05 -4.95
C GLY A 21 -4.55 -0.59 -6.34
N ILE A 22 -3.48 -0.34 -7.11
CA ILE A 22 -3.28 -0.90 -8.44
C ILE A 22 -3.15 -2.42 -8.37
N LEU A 23 -2.28 -2.96 -7.49
CA LEU A 23 -2.11 -4.40 -7.42
C LEU A 23 -3.39 -5.09 -6.93
N ARG A 24 -4.07 -4.54 -5.91
CA ARG A 24 -5.37 -5.07 -5.44
C ARG A 24 -6.40 -5.15 -6.57
N SER A 25 -6.44 -4.18 -7.48
CA SER A 25 -7.36 -4.20 -8.63
C SER A 25 -7.05 -5.28 -9.68
N LYS A 26 -5.85 -5.86 -9.66
CA LYS A 26 -5.34 -6.79 -10.68
C LYS A 26 -5.21 -8.24 -10.21
N VAL A 27 -5.44 -8.51 -8.93
CA VAL A 27 -5.27 -9.84 -8.33
C VAL A 27 -6.57 -10.34 -7.72
N ASP A 28 -6.72 -11.66 -7.63
CA ASP A 28 -7.84 -12.26 -6.89
C ASP A 28 -7.59 -12.13 -5.38
N PRO A 29 -8.48 -11.43 -4.62
CA PRO A 29 -8.34 -11.27 -3.19
C PRO A 29 -8.52 -12.58 -2.40
N LYS A 30 -8.89 -13.70 -3.02
CA LYS A 30 -8.83 -15.02 -2.39
C LYS A 30 -7.43 -15.61 -2.37
N ASN A 31 -6.59 -15.21 -3.34
CA ASN A 31 -5.25 -15.77 -3.56
C ASN A 31 -4.12 -14.81 -3.17
N VAL A 32 -4.33 -13.50 -3.24
CA VAL A 32 -3.30 -12.49 -2.95
C VAL A 32 -3.82 -11.39 -2.03
N GLU A 33 -3.06 -11.10 -0.97
CA GLU A 33 -3.29 -10.00 -0.03
C GLU A 33 -2.24 -8.95 -0.33
N VAL A 34 -2.66 -7.70 -0.38
CA VAL A 34 -1.78 -6.58 -0.68
C VAL A 34 -1.98 -5.55 0.40
N ASP A 35 -0.90 -4.98 0.90
CA ASP A 35 -0.88 -3.87 1.84
C ASP A 35 0.24 -2.89 1.46
N SER A 36 0.31 -1.75 2.15
CA SER A 36 1.40 -0.79 2.00
C SER A 36 1.89 -0.23 3.33
N ALA A 37 3.16 0.20 3.34
CA ALA A 37 3.79 0.80 4.50
C ALA A 37 4.83 1.87 4.11
N GLY A 38 5.30 2.60 5.13
CA GLY A 38 6.26 3.70 5.00
C GLY A 38 7.43 3.55 5.96
N THR A 39 8.66 3.79 5.53
CA THR A 39 9.84 3.63 6.40
C THR A 39 9.96 4.72 7.47
N ALA A 40 9.54 5.96 7.18
CA ALA A 40 9.68 7.09 8.10
C ALA A 40 8.58 7.17 9.16
N GLY A 41 7.32 6.93 8.76
CA GLY A 41 6.16 7.01 9.64
C GLY A 41 5.66 8.43 9.94
N TYR A 42 5.97 9.43 9.11
CA TYR A 42 5.52 10.82 9.31
C TYR A 42 3.99 11.02 9.21
N HIS A 43 3.30 10.11 8.55
CA HIS A 43 1.88 10.28 8.20
C HIS A 43 0.98 9.18 8.77
N VAL A 44 1.44 8.43 9.78
CA VAL A 44 0.68 7.29 10.34
C VAL A 44 -0.75 7.72 10.71
N GLY A 45 -1.74 6.95 10.26
CA GLY A 45 -3.16 7.21 10.47
C GLY A 45 -3.81 8.12 9.45
N ASN A 46 -3.05 8.87 8.65
CA ASN A 46 -3.61 9.73 7.61
C ASN A 46 -4.13 8.90 6.42
N PRO A 47 -5.09 9.42 5.64
CA PRO A 47 -5.36 8.88 4.31
C PRO A 47 -4.18 9.13 3.36
N PRO A 48 -4.13 8.46 2.19
CA PRO A 48 -3.20 8.81 1.13
C PRO A 48 -3.35 10.28 0.70
N ASP A 49 -2.30 10.83 0.08
CA ASP A 49 -2.30 12.18 -0.48
C ASP A 49 -3.46 12.35 -1.45
N SER A 50 -4.19 13.47 -1.34
CA SER A 50 -5.38 13.74 -2.14
C SER A 50 -5.13 13.66 -3.63
N ARG A 51 -3.95 14.09 -4.12
CA ARG A 51 -3.59 14.02 -5.54
C ARG A 51 -3.38 12.57 -5.99
N SER A 52 -2.88 11.72 -5.10
CA SER A 52 -2.76 10.28 -5.36
C SER A 52 -4.13 9.60 -5.40
N ILE A 53 -5.04 9.98 -4.49
CA ILE A 53 -6.45 9.53 -4.51
C ILE A 53 -7.12 9.93 -5.82
N ASP A 54 -7.00 11.21 -6.21
CA ASP A 54 -7.60 11.73 -7.44
C ASP A 54 -7.00 11.07 -8.68
N THR A 55 -5.71 10.75 -8.66
CA THR A 55 -5.05 10.01 -9.75
C THR A 55 -5.59 8.59 -9.83
N ALA A 56 -5.72 7.87 -8.72
CA ALA A 56 -6.25 6.50 -8.69
C ALA A 56 -7.71 6.46 -9.21
N LYS A 57 -8.53 7.43 -8.81
CA LYS A 57 -9.93 7.54 -9.23
C LYS A 57 -10.11 7.67 -10.74
N LYS A 58 -9.18 8.34 -11.45
CA LYS A 58 -9.18 8.41 -12.93
C LYS A 58 -9.12 7.03 -13.59
N TYR A 59 -8.64 6.01 -12.87
CA TYR A 59 -8.53 4.63 -13.31
C TYR A 59 -9.52 3.70 -12.59
N ASN A 60 -10.59 4.24 -12.00
CA ASN A 60 -11.61 3.50 -11.25
C ASN A 60 -11.07 2.73 -10.03
N ILE A 61 -9.99 3.21 -9.42
CA ILE A 61 -9.41 2.64 -8.20
C ILE A 61 -9.64 3.63 -7.05
N ASP A 62 -10.25 3.18 -5.95
CA ASP A 62 -10.40 3.97 -4.73
C ASP A 62 -9.37 3.55 -3.67
N ILE A 63 -8.48 4.48 -3.33
CA ILE A 63 -7.50 4.32 -2.25
C ILE A 63 -7.82 5.21 -1.03
N SER A 64 -8.94 5.93 -1.03
CA SER A 64 -9.30 6.88 0.05
C SER A 64 -9.51 6.23 1.42
N GLN A 65 -9.83 4.94 1.44
CA GLN A 65 -10.02 4.15 2.65
C GLN A 65 -8.73 3.56 3.21
N GLN A 66 -7.62 3.63 2.46
CA GLN A 66 -6.32 3.17 2.97
C GLN A 66 -5.84 4.10 4.11
N ARG A 67 -4.99 3.57 4.98
CA ARG A 67 -4.42 4.34 6.09
C ARG A 67 -2.92 4.14 6.12
N CYS A 68 -2.22 5.26 6.13
CA CYS A 68 -0.78 5.28 6.16
C CYS A 68 -0.30 4.62 7.46
N ARG A 69 0.70 3.75 7.37
CA ARG A 69 1.32 3.11 8.53
C ARG A 69 2.83 3.05 8.38
N LYS A 70 3.52 2.95 9.51
CA LYS A 70 4.96 2.72 9.53
C LYS A 70 5.24 1.25 9.24
N PHE A 71 6.26 0.99 8.44
CA PHE A 71 6.85 -0.32 8.26
C PHE A 71 7.45 -0.78 9.59
N LYS A 72 7.20 -2.03 9.98
CA LYS A 72 7.64 -2.59 11.26
C LYS A 72 8.42 -3.87 11.05
N ARG A 73 9.14 -4.31 12.09
CA ARG A 73 9.94 -5.54 12.04
C ARG A 73 9.07 -6.77 11.76
N GLU A 74 7.82 -6.75 12.22
CA GLU A 74 6.86 -7.84 12.02
C GLU A 74 6.50 -8.04 10.54
N ASP A 75 6.60 -6.98 9.71
CA ASP A 75 6.29 -7.06 8.28
C ASP A 75 7.21 -8.05 7.56
N TYR A 76 8.48 -8.19 7.98
CA TYR A 76 9.41 -9.17 7.42
C TYR A 76 8.96 -10.62 7.59
N PHE A 77 8.15 -10.90 8.62
CA PHE A 77 7.67 -12.24 8.93
C PHE A 77 6.24 -12.47 8.42
N GLN A 78 5.48 -11.39 8.19
CA GLN A 78 4.08 -11.47 7.78
C GLN A 78 3.90 -11.51 6.26
N PHE A 79 4.83 -10.94 5.49
CA PHE A 79 4.70 -10.81 4.03
C PHE A 79 5.66 -11.74 3.29
N ASP A 80 5.18 -12.36 2.22
CA ASP A 80 5.99 -13.21 1.34
C ASP A 80 6.86 -12.36 0.40
N TYR A 81 6.35 -11.20 -0.02
CA TYR A 81 7.03 -10.28 -0.94
C TYR A 81 6.97 -8.85 -0.42
N ILE A 82 8.10 -8.15 -0.47
CA ILE A 82 8.21 -6.74 -0.10
C ILE A 82 8.83 -6.00 -1.29
N PHE A 83 8.07 -5.10 -1.92
CA PHE A 83 8.51 -4.30 -3.05
C PHE A 83 8.77 -2.85 -2.63
N VAL A 84 10.02 -2.43 -2.74
CA VAL A 84 10.49 -1.07 -2.43
C VAL A 84 10.44 -0.18 -3.67
N MET A 85 10.06 1.09 -3.50
CA MET A 85 9.82 2.02 -4.61
C MET A 85 11.00 2.98 -4.89
N ASP A 86 11.95 3.12 -3.95
CA ASP A 86 13.20 3.88 -4.05
C ASP A 86 14.22 3.44 -2.99
#